data_AF-A0A2K0U1U4-F1
#
_entry.id   AF-A0A2K0U1U4-F1
#
_cell.length_a   1.000
_cell.length_b   1.000
_cell.length_c   1.000
_cell.angle_alpha   90.00
_cell.angle_beta   90.00
_cell.angle_gamma   90.00
#
_symmetry.space_group_name_H-M   'P 1'
#
loop_
_entity.id
_entity.type
_entity.pdbx_description
1 polymer ?
#
loop_
_entity_poly.entity_id
_entity_poly.type
_entity_poly.pdbx_seq_one_letter_code
_entity_poly.pdbx_strand_id
1 'polypeptide(L)'
;MGDGAWQAVIDQHGNSLRELRFVPNSEYYDTIEALVLSCDRIRLLSGICVNLEKLELRMPRTGGDGDEVGIYQILGRLPRLKRISLVLDCSVIDPPEVRHGESFIEMGGWELPVNAFRAALINNAMDSALAQSIFETIATARANTGGCSLVDLKLKIYGAGNFGRFSVDNEPRIPLEWVGQSWFVRRDSRDGGLVVHKIKTLVDDLDVLKDDFFERDDLRTVWMDIWPGSPGDRRNQWHSFPLAISAD
;
A
#
# COMPACT_ATOMS: atom_id res chain seq x y z
N MET A 1 -17.21 11.29 7.07
CA MET A 1 -16.61 12.65 7.00
C MET A 1 -15.67 12.84 5.81
N GLY A 2 -14.99 11.80 5.29
CA GLY A 2 -14.01 11.95 4.20
C GLY A 2 -14.57 12.51 2.89
N ASP A 3 -15.76 12.06 2.47
CA ASP A 3 -16.34 12.40 1.17
C ASP A 3 -16.69 13.87 0.99
N GLY A 4 -17.39 14.47 1.97
CA GLY A 4 -17.74 15.89 1.91
C GLY A 4 -16.52 16.80 1.94
N ALA A 5 -15.50 16.44 2.72
CA ALA A 5 -14.26 17.20 2.79
C ALA A 5 -13.46 17.10 1.47
N TRP A 6 -13.41 15.90 0.88
CA TRP A 6 -12.79 15.69 -0.43
C TRP A 6 -13.46 16.58 -1.50
N GLN A 7 -14.78 16.48 -1.63
CA GLN A 7 -15.52 17.21 -2.65
C GLN A 7 -15.38 18.73 -2.48
N ALA A 8 -15.52 19.24 -1.26
CA ALA A 8 -15.40 20.67 -0.98
C ALA A 8 -14.02 21.24 -1.34
N VAL A 9 -12.94 20.50 -1.04
CA VAL A 9 -11.57 20.94 -1.39
C VAL A 9 -11.38 20.99 -2.90
N ILE A 10 -11.83 19.97 -3.62
CA ILE A 10 -11.70 19.90 -5.07
C ILE A 10 -12.50 21.03 -5.74
N ASP A 11 -13.75 21.23 -5.34
CA ASP A 11 -14.64 22.22 -5.96
C ASP A 11 -14.22 23.67 -5.68
N GLN A 12 -13.80 23.97 -4.45
CA GLN A 12 -13.47 25.35 -4.07
C GLN A 12 -12.05 25.76 -4.44
N HIS A 13 -11.11 24.81 -4.43
CA HIS A 13 -9.68 25.13 -4.50
C HIS A 13 -8.91 24.43 -5.61
N GLY A 14 -9.49 23.44 -6.30
CA GLY A 14 -8.74 22.55 -7.19
C GLY A 14 -7.87 23.27 -8.22
N ASN A 15 -8.40 24.30 -8.89
CA ASN A 15 -7.64 25.07 -9.89
C ASN A 15 -6.41 25.82 -9.32
N SER A 16 -6.40 26.13 -8.03
CA SER A 16 -5.30 26.84 -7.35
C SER A 16 -4.39 25.92 -6.54
N LEU A 17 -4.79 24.66 -6.37
CA LEU A 17 -4.16 23.73 -5.45
C LEU A 17 -2.80 23.29 -5.98
N ARG A 18 -1.75 23.55 -5.20
CA ARG A 18 -0.36 23.12 -5.50
C ARG A 18 0.10 21.98 -4.60
N GLU A 19 -0.47 21.88 -3.41
CA GLU A 19 -0.16 20.84 -2.44
C GLU A 19 -1.46 20.30 -1.87
N LEU A 20 -1.63 18.98 -1.88
CA LEU A 20 -2.76 18.29 -1.26
C LEU A 20 -2.23 17.17 -0.38
N ARG A 21 -2.71 17.15 0.85
CA ARG A 21 -2.55 16.04 1.78
C ARG A 21 -3.93 15.55 2.18
N PHE A 22 -4.26 14.35 1.76
CA PHE A 22 -5.52 13.70 2.11
C PHE A 22 -5.25 12.29 2.62
N VAL A 23 -5.01 12.19 3.93
CA VAL A 23 -4.72 10.94 4.65
C VAL A 23 -5.69 10.86 5.82
N PRO A 24 -6.98 10.57 5.58
CA PRO A 24 -7.97 10.51 6.63
C PRO A 24 -7.56 9.42 7.62
N ASN A 25 -7.71 9.70 8.92
CA ASN A 25 -7.37 8.71 9.93
C ASN A 25 -8.53 7.74 10.10
N SER A 26 -8.26 6.44 9.99
CA SER A 26 -9.22 5.38 10.28
C SER A 26 -8.99 4.93 11.72
N GLU A 27 -9.09 5.85 12.67
CA GLU A 27 -8.74 5.57 14.07
C GLU A 27 -9.88 4.97 14.89
N TYR A 28 -11.06 4.74 14.31
CA TYR A 28 -12.22 4.26 15.08
C TYR A 28 -12.94 3.10 14.40
N TYR A 29 -13.08 2.03 15.20
CA TYR A 29 -13.64 0.72 14.89
C TYR A 29 -15.13 0.69 14.58
N ASP A 30 -15.79 1.82 14.35
CA ASP A 30 -17.23 1.82 14.09
C ASP A 30 -17.63 2.93 13.10
N THR A 31 -18.23 2.52 11.99
CA THR A 31 -19.21 3.28 11.18
C THR A 31 -18.79 4.47 10.32
N ILE A 32 -17.52 4.88 10.29
CA ILE A 32 -17.13 5.91 9.30
C ILE A 32 -16.82 5.19 7.99
N GLU A 33 -17.70 5.35 6.99
CA GLU A 33 -17.39 5.05 5.58
C GLU A 33 -15.99 5.58 5.27
N ALA A 34 -15.02 4.67 5.24
CA ALA A 34 -13.65 5.02 4.91
C ALA A 34 -13.67 5.55 3.49
N LEU A 35 -13.12 6.75 3.26
CA LEU A 35 -13.00 7.24 1.90
C LEU A 35 -12.10 6.26 1.14
N VAL A 36 -12.69 5.53 0.21
CA VAL A 36 -11.95 4.71 -0.76
C VAL A 36 -11.63 5.58 -1.96
N LEU A 37 -10.35 5.83 -2.19
CA LEU A 37 -9.88 6.52 -3.38
C LEU A 37 -9.95 5.59 -4.60
N SER A 38 -11.09 5.59 -5.28
CA SER A 38 -11.28 4.87 -6.53
C SER A 38 -10.66 5.60 -7.73
N CYS A 39 -10.51 4.88 -8.85
CA CYS A 39 -10.13 5.45 -10.14
C CYS A 39 -10.93 6.72 -10.49
N ASP A 40 -12.27 6.71 -10.32
CA ASP A 40 -13.11 7.86 -10.67
C ASP A 40 -12.81 9.10 -9.83
N ARG A 41 -12.57 8.94 -8.53
CA ARG A 41 -12.20 10.05 -7.66
C ARG A 41 -10.85 10.63 -8.02
N ILE A 42 -9.88 9.78 -8.36
CA ILE A 42 -8.56 10.22 -8.80
C ILE A 42 -8.63 10.88 -10.19
N ARG A 43 -9.51 10.42 -11.10
CA ARG A 43 -9.78 11.10 -12.38
C ARG A 43 -10.37 12.49 -12.16
N LEU A 44 -11.35 12.62 -11.27
CA LEU A 44 -11.94 13.91 -10.92
C LEU A 44 -10.88 14.88 -10.37
N LEU A 45 -10.04 14.41 -9.43
CA LEU A 45 -8.91 15.19 -8.93
C LEU A 45 -7.96 15.59 -10.07
N SER A 46 -7.62 14.65 -10.96
CA SER A 46 -6.70 14.92 -12.08
C SER A 46 -7.25 15.96 -13.06
N GLY A 47 -8.57 15.96 -13.29
CA GLY A 47 -9.24 16.91 -14.18
C GLY A 47 -9.34 18.33 -13.63
N ILE A 48 -9.38 18.49 -12.31
CA ILE A 48 -9.60 19.81 -11.66
C ILE A 48 -8.29 20.37 -11.08
N CYS A 49 -7.47 19.53 -10.44
CA CYS A 49 -6.25 19.95 -9.74
C CYS A 49 -5.03 20.00 -10.65
N VAL A 50 -5.12 20.70 -11.77
CA VAL A 50 -4.05 20.73 -12.80
C VAL A 50 -2.74 21.37 -12.29
N ASN A 51 -2.80 22.19 -11.24
CA ASN A 51 -1.62 22.87 -10.69
C ASN A 51 -0.89 22.09 -9.58
N LEU A 52 -1.33 20.87 -9.30
CA LEU A 52 -0.82 20.08 -8.18
C LEU A 52 0.64 19.66 -8.39
N GLU A 53 1.52 20.03 -7.45
CA GLU A 53 2.94 19.73 -7.47
C GLU A 53 3.33 18.68 -6.42
N LYS A 54 2.63 18.68 -5.28
CA LYS A 54 2.85 17.71 -4.19
C LYS A 54 1.54 17.07 -3.77
N LEU A 55 1.56 15.75 -3.63
CA LEU A 55 0.39 14.96 -3.29
C LEU A 55 0.74 13.93 -2.22
N GLU A 56 0.02 13.92 -1.12
CA GLU A 56 0.00 12.80 -0.18
C GLU A 56 -1.41 12.23 -0.09
N LEU A 57 -1.58 10.94 -0.39
CA LEU A 57 -2.87 10.26 -0.40
C LEU A 57 -2.79 8.94 0.35
N ARG A 58 -3.90 8.56 1.01
CA ARG A 58 -4.14 7.18 1.43
C ARG A 58 -4.99 6.47 0.38
N MET A 59 -4.55 5.31 -0.09
CA MET A 59 -5.30 4.49 -1.06
C MET A 59 -5.19 3.01 -0.70
N PRO A 60 -6.20 2.18 -1.05
CA PRO A 60 -6.12 0.75 -0.82
C PRO A 60 -5.01 0.11 -1.66
N ARG A 61 -4.38 -0.91 -1.10
CA ARG A 61 -3.49 -1.82 -1.81
C ARG A 61 -4.27 -3.10 -2.12
N THR A 62 -4.42 -3.42 -3.40
CA THR A 62 -5.29 -4.51 -3.89
C THR A 62 -4.49 -5.53 -4.70
N GLY A 63 -3.24 -5.78 -4.28
CA GLY A 63 -2.38 -6.78 -4.89
C GLY A 63 -1.82 -6.36 -6.25
N GLY A 64 -2.08 -5.14 -6.71
CA GLY A 64 -1.55 -4.59 -7.96
C GLY A 64 -2.48 -4.88 -9.11
N ASP A 65 -3.78 -4.99 -8.84
CA ASP A 65 -4.79 -5.18 -9.88
C ASP A 65 -4.88 -3.98 -10.84
N GLY A 66 -5.74 -4.11 -11.85
CA GLY A 66 -5.93 -3.08 -12.87
C GLY A 66 -6.45 -1.76 -12.32
N ASP A 67 -7.23 -1.77 -11.23
CA ASP A 67 -7.75 -0.54 -10.62
C ASP A 67 -6.64 0.22 -9.89
N GLU A 68 -5.82 -0.48 -9.11
CA GLU A 68 -4.65 0.10 -8.44
C GLU A 68 -3.65 0.66 -9.45
N VAL A 69 -3.33 -0.11 -10.49
CA VAL A 69 -2.46 0.35 -11.59
C VAL A 69 -3.09 1.53 -12.32
N GLY A 70 -4.40 1.51 -12.54
CA GLY A 70 -5.15 2.61 -13.13
C GLY A 70 -5.00 3.91 -12.32
N ILE A 71 -5.08 3.83 -10.99
CA ILE A 71 -4.83 4.97 -10.10
C ILE A 71 -3.42 5.54 -10.32
N TYR A 72 -2.38 4.69 -10.32
CA TYR A 72 -1.01 5.13 -10.57
C TYR A 72 -0.86 5.85 -11.91
N GLN A 73 -1.46 5.30 -12.97
CA GLN A 73 -1.43 5.91 -14.29
C GLN A 73 -2.15 7.27 -14.31
N ILE A 74 -3.32 7.40 -13.67
CA ILE A 74 -4.07 8.66 -13.61
C ILE A 74 -3.27 9.72 -12.85
N LEU A 75 -2.61 9.35 -11.75
CA LEU A 75 -1.73 10.24 -11.00
C LEU A 75 -0.57 10.76 -11.87
N GLY A 76 -0.01 9.91 -12.73
CA GLY A 76 1.02 10.31 -13.69
C GLY A 76 0.58 11.40 -14.68
N ARG A 77 -0.73 11.50 -14.96
CA ARG A 77 -1.27 12.49 -15.90
C ARG A 77 -1.35 13.91 -15.33
N LEU A 78 -1.17 14.11 -14.02
CA LEU A 78 -1.22 15.43 -13.37
C LEU A 78 -0.07 16.35 -13.82
N PRO A 79 -0.30 17.43 -14.58
CA PRO A 79 0.71 18.10 -15.43
C PRO A 79 1.84 18.80 -14.68
N ARG A 80 1.70 19.02 -13.36
CA ARG A 80 2.73 19.65 -12.53
C ARG A 80 3.25 18.78 -11.39
N LEU A 81 2.76 17.55 -11.26
CA LEU A 81 3.09 16.68 -10.13
C LEU A 81 4.57 16.30 -10.14
N LYS A 82 5.24 16.57 -9.02
CA LYS A 82 6.68 16.33 -8.83
C LYS A 82 6.96 15.41 -7.66
N ARG A 83 6.12 15.46 -6.62
CA ARG A 83 6.32 14.71 -5.38
C ARG A 83 5.05 14.00 -4.98
N ILE A 84 5.16 12.71 -4.74
CA ILE A 84 4.03 11.89 -4.31
C ILE A 84 4.41 11.14 -3.04
N SER A 85 3.51 11.10 -2.06
CA SER A 85 3.58 10.21 -0.92
C SER A 85 2.31 9.37 -0.88
N LEU A 86 2.41 8.09 -1.19
CA LEU A 86 1.28 7.16 -1.08
C LEU A 86 1.37 6.43 0.24
N VAL A 87 0.28 6.47 0.98
CA VAL A 87 0.03 5.63 2.15
C VAL A 87 -0.85 4.48 1.67
N LEU A 88 -0.22 3.34 1.43
CA LEU A 88 -0.87 2.12 0.94
C LEU A 88 -1.56 1.43 2.13
N ASP A 89 -2.88 1.48 2.13
CA ASP A 89 -3.71 0.87 3.15
C ASP A 89 -3.86 -0.62 2.85
N CYS A 90 -3.30 -1.45 3.74
CA CYS A 90 -3.32 -2.90 3.68
C CYS A 90 -4.26 -3.50 4.73
N SER A 91 -5.12 -2.68 5.35
CA SER A 91 -6.12 -3.16 6.30
C SER A 91 -7.11 -4.09 5.60
N VAL A 92 -7.48 -5.17 6.26
CA VAL A 92 -8.58 -6.06 5.83
C VAL A 92 -9.80 -5.68 6.63
N ILE A 93 -10.61 -4.76 6.11
CA ILE A 93 -11.86 -4.34 6.76
C ILE A 93 -12.93 -5.39 6.48
N ASP A 94 -13.67 -5.76 7.52
CA ASP A 94 -14.74 -6.76 7.47
C ASP A 94 -14.31 -8.09 6.80
N PRO A 95 -13.32 -8.79 7.37
CA PRO A 95 -12.89 -10.08 6.83
C PRO A 95 -14.09 -11.05 6.78
N PRO A 96 -14.15 -11.92 5.77
CA PRO A 96 -15.21 -12.91 5.67
C PRO A 96 -15.19 -13.84 6.89
N GLU A 97 -16.37 -14.28 7.31
CA GLU A 97 -16.47 -15.32 8.35
C GLU A 97 -15.98 -16.66 7.82
N VAL A 98 -15.33 -17.44 8.69
CA VAL A 98 -14.88 -18.80 8.39
C VAL A 98 -16.10 -19.68 8.16
N ARG A 99 -16.17 -20.33 7.00
CA ARG A 99 -17.25 -21.27 6.71
C ARG A 99 -16.94 -22.64 7.29
N HIS A 100 -17.99 -23.43 7.54
CA HIS A 100 -17.83 -24.78 8.04
C HIS A 100 -16.92 -25.63 7.12
N GLY A 101 -15.82 -26.16 7.68
CA GLY A 101 -14.85 -26.97 6.97
C GLY A 101 -13.71 -26.19 6.29
N GLU A 102 -13.69 -24.86 6.36
CA GLU A 102 -12.56 -24.04 5.89
C GLU A 102 -11.44 -23.99 6.93
N SER A 103 -10.19 -23.89 6.47
CA SER A 103 -9.04 -23.65 7.34
C SER A 103 -8.97 -22.19 7.75
N PHE A 104 -8.56 -21.94 8.99
CA PHE A 104 -8.46 -20.61 9.56
C PHE A 104 -7.15 -20.42 10.35
N ILE A 105 -6.82 -19.14 10.57
CA ILE A 105 -5.79 -18.68 11.50
C ILE A 105 -6.51 -18.20 12.76
N GLU A 106 -6.10 -18.69 13.92
CA GLU A 106 -6.58 -18.17 15.21
C GLU A 106 -5.95 -16.79 15.48
N MET A 107 -6.80 -15.79 15.77
CA MET A 107 -6.45 -14.37 15.94
C MET A 107 -6.82 -13.86 17.35
N GLY A 108 -6.38 -14.53 18.42
CA GLY A 108 -6.58 -14.05 19.79
C GLY A 108 -8.04 -13.99 20.22
N GLY A 109 -8.78 -15.08 19.94
CA GLY A 109 -10.19 -15.22 20.30
C GLY A 109 -11.19 -15.12 19.15
N TRP A 110 -10.72 -15.05 17.90
CA TRP A 110 -11.57 -15.21 16.72
C TRP A 110 -10.82 -15.88 15.58
N GLU A 111 -11.54 -16.33 14.55
CA GLU A 111 -11.01 -17.11 13.44
C GLU A 111 -10.97 -16.26 12.16
N LEU A 112 -9.81 -16.23 11.49
CA LEU A 112 -9.62 -15.56 10.21
C LEU A 112 -9.42 -16.62 9.11
N PRO A 113 -10.18 -16.59 8.01
CA PRO A 113 -9.93 -17.50 6.89
C PRO A 113 -8.48 -17.43 6.38
N VAL A 114 -7.87 -18.58 6.12
CA VAL A 114 -6.46 -18.66 5.66
C VAL A 114 -6.22 -17.83 4.39
N ASN A 115 -7.19 -17.79 3.48
CA ASN A 115 -7.12 -16.98 2.26
C ASN A 115 -7.10 -15.47 2.53
N ALA A 116 -7.82 -14.99 3.55
CA ALA A 116 -7.80 -13.59 3.96
C ALA A 116 -6.43 -13.22 4.57
N PHE A 117 -5.86 -14.10 5.39
CA PHE A 117 -4.49 -13.91 5.90
C PHE A 117 -3.45 -13.91 4.77
N ARG A 118 -3.57 -14.83 3.81
CA ARG A 118 -2.71 -14.87 2.60
C ARG A 118 -2.80 -13.57 1.81
N ALA A 119 -4.01 -13.09 1.53
CA ALA A 119 -4.21 -11.84 0.81
C ALA A 119 -3.58 -10.64 1.54
N ALA A 120 -3.68 -10.61 2.88
CA ALA A 120 -3.01 -9.60 3.69
C ALA A 120 -1.48 -9.66 3.53
N LEU A 121 -0.85 -10.85 3.57
CA LEU A 121 0.59 -11.00 3.33
C LEU A 121 1.00 -10.48 1.94
N ILE A 122 0.25 -10.84 0.90
CA ILE A 122 0.50 -10.39 -0.48
C ILE A 122 0.39 -8.86 -0.60
N ASN A 123 -0.64 -8.26 -0.01
CA ASN A 123 -0.86 -6.82 -0.07
C ASN A 123 0.22 -6.05 0.68
N ASN A 124 0.63 -6.53 1.87
CA ASN A 124 1.67 -5.89 2.66
C ASN A 124 3.07 -6.04 2.03
N ALA A 125 3.34 -7.12 1.28
CA ALA A 125 4.66 -7.39 0.73
C ALA A 125 5.13 -6.30 -0.25
N MET A 126 6.05 -5.46 0.24
CA MET A 126 6.58 -4.32 -0.49
C MET A 126 8.09 -4.35 -0.53
N ASP A 127 8.69 -4.74 -1.64
CA ASP A 127 10.15 -4.67 -1.83
C ASP A 127 10.56 -3.47 -2.70
N SER A 128 11.87 -3.35 -2.93
CA SER A 128 12.43 -2.29 -3.78
C SER A 128 11.95 -2.36 -5.23
N ALA A 129 11.74 -3.57 -5.76
CA ALA A 129 11.39 -3.77 -7.16
C ALA A 129 9.94 -3.32 -7.43
N LEU A 130 9.00 -3.62 -6.54
CA LEU A 130 7.64 -3.10 -6.65
C LEU A 130 7.58 -1.60 -6.37
N ALA A 131 8.34 -1.09 -5.40
CA ALA A 131 8.44 0.37 -5.19
C ALA A 131 8.93 1.10 -6.44
N GLN A 132 9.94 0.55 -7.11
CA GLN A 132 10.43 1.05 -8.40
C GLN A 132 9.36 0.93 -9.49
N SER A 133 8.67 -0.20 -9.60
CA SER A 133 7.63 -0.42 -10.60
C SER A 133 6.45 0.56 -10.47
N ILE A 134 6.04 0.89 -9.24
CA ILE A 134 5.02 1.92 -8.98
C ILE A 134 5.52 3.30 -9.43
N PHE A 135 6.77 3.66 -9.09
CA PHE A 135 7.37 4.92 -9.55
C PHE A 135 7.37 5.01 -11.08
N GLU A 136 7.82 3.95 -11.75
CA GLU A 136 7.91 3.88 -13.21
C GLU A 136 6.53 3.92 -13.88
N THR A 137 5.52 3.27 -13.29
CA THR A 137 4.14 3.32 -13.79
C THR A 137 3.61 4.75 -13.81
N ILE A 138 3.78 5.49 -12.72
CA ILE A 138 3.39 6.90 -12.61
C ILE A 138 4.21 7.75 -13.60
N ALA A 139 5.53 7.54 -13.65
CA ALA A 139 6.44 8.32 -14.49
C ALA A 139 6.24 8.08 -16.00
N THR A 140 5.84 6.87 -16.40
CA THR A 140 5.59 6.51 -17.81
C THR A 140 4.27 7.09 -18.30
N ALA A 141 3.21 6.98 -17.48
CA ALA A 141 1.93 7.61 -17.81
C ALA A 141 2.07 9.13 -18.03
N ARG A 142 3.03 9.76 -17.35
CA ARG A 142 3.41 11.15 -17.56
C ARG A 142 4.12 11.40 -18.90
N ALA A 143 5.06 10.54 -19.29
CA ALA A 143 5.81 10.75 -20.54
C ALA A 143 4.87 10.94 -21.75
N ASN A 144 3.72 10.25 -21.72
CA ASN A 144 2.67 10.34 -22.73
C ASN A 144 1.91 11.68 -22.74
N THR A 145 2.01 12.52 -21.70
CA THR A 145 1.27 13.78 -21.57
C THR A 145 2.14 15.05 -21.57
N GLY A 146 3.47 14.93 -21.65
CA GLY A 146 4.38 16.07 -21.83
C GLY A 146 4.53 17.06 -20.66
N GLY A 147 4.11 16.70 -19.44
CA GLY A 147 4.22 17.58 -18.26
C GLY A 147 5.55 17.47 -17.49
N CYS A 148 5.64 18.07 -16.29
CA CYS A 148 6.84 17.99 -15.44
C CYS A 148 7.19 16.56 -14.99
N SER A 149 8.47 16.20 -14.97
CA SER A 149 8.95 14.90 -14.50
C SER A 149 8.65 14.68 -13.01
N LEU A 150 8.13 13.49 -12.66
CA LEU A 150 8.09 13.00 -11.29
C LEU A 150 9.52 12.96 -10.73
N VAL A 151 9.71 13.52 -9.54
CA VAL A 151 11.01 13.67 -8.88
C VAL A 151 11.16 12.64 -7.77
N ASP A 152 10.18 12.55 -6.87
CA ASP A 152 10.19 11.60 -5.77
C ASP A 152 8.83 10.94 -5.50
N LEU A 153 8.91 9.69 -5.07
CA LEU A 153 7.81 8.88 -4.56
C LEU A 153 8.20 8.38 -3.18
N LYS A 154 7.32 8.60 -2.21
CA LYS A 154 7.37 8.00 -0.89
C LYS A 154 6.24 6.99 -0.79
N LEU A 155 6.55 5.75 -0.44
CA LEU A 155 5.59 4.69 -0.18
C LEU A 155 5.64 4.35 1.30
N LYS A 156 4.49 4.38 1.96
CA LYS A 156 4.32 3.95 3.36
C LYS A 156 3.24 2.88 3.41
N ILE A 157 3.44 1.88 4.26
CA ILE A 157 2.40 0.89 4.57
C ILE A 157 1.59 1.38 5.77
N TYR A 158 0.27 1.20 5.69
CA TYR A 158 -0.66 1.44 6.79
C TYR A 158 -1.56 0.22 6.97
N GLY A 159 -1.96 -0.06 8.22
CA GLY A 159 -2.92 -1.12 8.49
C GLY A 159 -2.37 -2.55 8.38
N ALA A 160 -1.05 -2.74 8.40
CA ALA A 160 -0.45 -4.06 8.46
C ALA A 160 -0.96 -4.83 9.68
N GLY A 161 -1.66 -5.95 9.45
CA GLY A 161 -2.29 -6.74 10.50
C GLY A 161 -3.54 -6.13 11.13
N ASN A 162 -4.11 -5.07 10.54
CA ASN A 162 -5.43 -4.57 10.92
C ASN A 162 -6.51 -5.36 10.17
N PHE A 163 -7.30 -6.14 10.90
CA PHE A 163 -8.41 -6.93 10.35
C PHE A 163 -9.80 -6.39 10.77
N GLY A 164 -9.89 -5.11 11.16
CA GLY A 164 -11.14 -4.45 11.52
C GLY A 164 -11.81 -4.91 12.82
N ARG A 165 -11.34 -5.99 13.45
CA ARG A 165 -11.80 -6.50 14.75
C ARG A 165 -10.74 -6.29 15.84
N PHE A 166 -11.14 -6.39 17.11
CA PHE A 166 -10.26 -6.20 18.27
C PHE A 166 -8.92 -6.94 18.11
N SER A 167 -7.81 -6.21 18.18
CA SER A 167 -6.45 -6.75 18.10
C SER A 167 -5.99 -7.24 19.46
N VAL A 168 -5.70 -8.54 19.60
CA VAL A 168 -5.10 -9.07 20.85
C VAL A 168 -3.89 -10.00 20.64
N ASP A 169 -3.65 -10.53 19.42
CA ASP A 169 -2.49 -11.39 19.15
C ASP A 169 -1.41 -10.70 18.31
N ASN A 170 -0.19 -10.64 18.85
CA ASN A 170 0.96 -10.06 18.14
C ASN A 170 1.54 -11.04 17.10
N GLU A 171 1.50 -12.35 17.33
CA GLU A 171 2.17 -13.35 16.46
C GLU A 171 1.74 -13.30 14.98
N PRO A 172 0.44 -13.27 14.62
CA PRO A 172 0.03 -13.15 13.21
C PRO A 172 0.33 -11.76 12.63
N ARG A 173 0.53 -10.73 13.46
CA ARG A 173 0.86 -9.36 13.01
C ARG A 173 2.31 -9.24 12.56
N ILE A 174 3.24 -9.91 13.26
CA ILE A 174 4.68 -9.87 12.99
C ILE A 174 5.03 -10.08 11.50
N PRO A 175 4.58 -11.15 10.82
CA PRO A 175 4.95 -11.37 9.43
C PRO A 175 4.38 -10.31 8.48
N LEU A 176 3.21 -9.75 8.78
CA LEU A 176 2.57 -8.69 7.98
C LEU A 176 3.36 -7.39 8.09
N GLU A 177 3.75 -7.00 9.30
CA GLU A 177 4.62 -5.84 9.55
C GLU A 177 6.02 -6.05 8.96
N TRP A 178 6.52 -7.28 8.97
CA TRP A 178 7.83 -7.63 8.42
C TRP A 178 7.91 -7.44 6.91
N VAL A 179 6.92 -7.89 6.15
CA VAL A 179 6.90 -7.70 4.69
C VAL A 179 6.41 -6.31 4.28
N GLY A 180 5.72 -5.62 5.20
CA GLY A 180 5.18 -4.26 5.11
C GLY A 180 6.21 -3.14 5.09
N GLN A 181 7.16 -3.19 4.16
CA GLN A 181 8.28 -2.24 4.14
C GLN A 181 7.93 -0.92 3.44
N SER A 182 8.49 0.18 3.94
CA SER A 182 8.30 1.51 3.37
C SER A 182 9.50 1.93 2.52
N TRP A 183 9.26 2.67 1.45
CA TRP A 183 10.29 2.97 0.43
C TRP A 183 10.26 4.43 -0.01
N PHE A 184 11.45 4.92 -0.37
CA PHE A 184 11.64 6.21 -1.00
C PHE A 184 12.36 6.01 -2.33
N VAL A 185 11.71 6.44 -3.41
CA VAL A 185 12.24 6.37 -4.78
C VAL A 185 12.40 7.78 -5.31
N ARG A 186 13.55 8.09 -5.89
CA ARG A 186 13.85 9.40 -6.48
C ARG A 186 14.69 9.26 -7.74
N ARG A 187 14.51 10.19 -8.69
CA ARG A 187 15.47 10.39 -9.79
C ARG A 187 16.72 11.13 -9.29
N ASP A 188 17.89 10.55 -9.54
CA ASP A 188 19.15 11.22 -9.32
C ASP A 188 19.30 12.38 -10.32
N SER A 189 19.57 13.56 -9.77
CA SER A 189 19.82 14.78 -10.53
C SER A 189 21.10 14.75 -11.37
N ARG A 190 22.05 13.88 -11.05
CA ARG A 190 23.38 13.84 -11.69
C ARG A 190 23.38 13.00 -12.95
N ASP A 191 22.85 11.78 -12.87
CA ASP A 191 22.95 10.77 -13.94
C ASP A 191 21.58 10.34 -14.49
N GLY A 192 20.48 10.85 -13.94
CA GLY A 192 19.12 10.48 -14.34
C GLY A 192 18.66 9.09 -13.87
N GLY A 193 19.54 8.33 -13.21
CA GLY A 193 19.24 7.01 -12.63
C GLY A 193 18.22 7.07 -11.48
N LEU A 194 17.60 5.93 -11.16
CA LEU A 194 16.71 5.81 -10.01
C LEU A 194 17.49 5.41 -8.76
N VAL A 195 17.17 6.10 -7.67
CA VAL A 195 17.72 5.88 -6.35
C VAL A 195 16.59 5.41 -5.45
N VAL A 196 16.70 4.17 -4.96
CA VAL A 196 15.67 3.48 -4.16
C VAL A 196 16.25 3.18 -2.78
N HIS A 197 15.60 3.69 -1.73
CA HIS A 197 16.02 3.46 -0.35
C HIS A 197 14.85 3.02 0.51
N LYS A 198 15.09 2.02 1.35
CA LYS A 198 14.16 1.62 2.41
C LYS A 198 14.07 2.73 3.46
N ILE A 199 12.85 3.06 3.86
CA ILE A 199 12.57 3.96 4.97
C ILE A 199 12.54 3.09 6.22
N LYS A 200 13.46 3.34 7.14
CA LYS A 200 13.52 2.60 8.42
C LYS A 200 12.22 2.80 9.20
N THR A 201 11.72 1.70 9.74
CA THR A 201 10.54 1.65 10.61
C THR A 201 10.94 1.15 12.00
N LEU A 202 10.05 1.32 12.98
CA LEU A 202 10.28 0.80 14.34
C LEU A 202 10.49 -0.73 14.34
N VAL A 203 9.85 -1.44 13.41
CA VAL A 203 9.98 -2.90 13.20
C VAL A 203 11.43 -3.28 12.88
N ASP A 204 12.18 -2.42 12.17
CA ASP A 204 13.60 -2.67 11.84
C ASP A 204 14.52 -2.63 13.08
N ASP A 205 14.13 -1.84 14.08
CA ASP A 205 14.90 -1.60 15.31
C ASP A 205 14.53 -2.60 16.43
N LEU A 206 13.40 -3.30 16.32
CA LEU A 206 12.98 -4.31 17.27
C LEU A 206 13.76 -5.62 17.05
N ASP A 207 14.86 -5.80 17.81
CA ASP A 207 15.61 -7.07 17.88
C ASP A 207 14.71 -8.27 18.26
N VAL A 208 13.62 -8.02 19.00
CA VAL A 208 12.66 -9.04 19.48
C VAL A 208 11.94 -9.78 18.33
N LEU A 209 11.83 -9.18 17.14
CA LEU A 209 11.21 -9.85 15.99
C LEU A 209 12.19 -10.76 15.23
N LYS A 210 13.48 -10.80 15.62
CA LYS A 210 14.55 -11.44 14.85
C LYS A 210 14.73 -12.93 15.19
N ASP A 211 14.39 -13.36 16.40
CA ASP A 211 14.64 -14.73 16.87
C ASP A 211 13.39 -15.64 16.79
N ASP A 212 12.18 -15.08 16.71
CA ASP A 212 10.90 -15.82 16.86
C ASP A 212 10.00 -15.82 15.60
N PHE A 213 10.57 -16.02 14.39
CA PHE A 213 9.75 -16.06 13.17
C PHE A 213 9.03 -17.42 13.00
N PHE A 214 7.77 -17.46 13.50
CA PHE A 214 6.78 -18.56 13.48
C PHE A 214 7.06 -19.76 14.39
N GLU A 215 6.68 -19.68 15.66
CA GLU A 215 6.46 -20.89 16.48
C GLU A 215 5.24 -21.66 15.98
N ARG A 216 4.18 -20.95 15.53
CA ARG A 216 2.96 -21.58 15.01
C ARG A 216 3.10 -22.17 13.60
N ASP A 217 2.63 -23.41 13.45
CA ASP A 217 2.68 -24.18 12.20
C ASP A 217 1.70 -23.69 11.12
N ASP A 218 0.55 -23.13 11.50
CA ASP A 218 -0.45 -22.60 10.57
C ASP A 218 0.09 -21.39 9.80
N LEU A 219 0.67 -20.41 10.51
CA LEU A 219 1.30 -19.22 9.92
C LEU A 219 2.48 -19.60 9.01
N ARG A 220 3.31 -20.53 9.48
CA ARG A 220 4.44 -21.09 8.72
C ARG A 220 3.99 -21.73 7.41
N THR A 221 2.90 -22.50 7.46
CA THR A 221 2.34 -23.18 6.28
C THR A 221 1.90 -22.17 5.24
N VAL A 222 1.18 -21.11 5.65
CA VAL A 222 0.75 -20.05 4.72
C VAL A 222 1.95 -19.32 4.13
N TRP A 223 2.95 -18.97 4.94
CA TRP A 223 4.18 -18.30 4.47
C TRP A 223 4.88 -19.13 3.38
N MET A 224 5.11 -20.42 3.64
CA MET A 224 5.81 -21.31 2.72
C MET A 224 5.03 -21.58 1.44
N ASP A 225 3.71 -21.49 1.48
CA ASP A 225 2.87 -21.59 0.28
C ASP A 225 2.91 -20.32 -0.58
N ILE A 226 3.24 -19.16 0.00
CA ILE A 226 3.43 -17.90 -0.75
C ILE A 226 4.86 -17.81 -1.29
N TRP A 227 5.85 -18.03 -0.43
CA TRP A 227 7.28 -17.91 -0.74
C TRP A 227 8.01 -19.22 -0.41
N PRO A 228 8.00 -20.20 -1.34
CA PRO A 228 8.57 -21.52 -1.09
C PRO A 228 10.11 -21.51 -0.98
N GLY A 229 10.66 -22.43 -0.19
CA GLY A 229 12.12 -22.67 -0.06
C GLY A 229 12.58 -22.97 1.38
N SER A 230 13.83 -22.64 1.72
CA SER A 230 14.48 -23.16 2.93
C SER A 230 13.96 -22.52 4.23
N PRO A 231 13.57 -23.33 5.25
CA PRO A 231 13.13 -22.84 6.56
C PRO A 231 14.07 -21.86 7.27
N GLY A 232 15.37 -21.90 6.96
CA GLY A 232 16.39 -21.11 7.66
C GLY A 232 16.57 -19.67 7.20
N ASP A 233 16.00 -19.25 6.05
CA ASP A 233 16.19 -17.91 5.48
C ASP A 233 14.89 -17.14 5.27
N ARG A 234 13.82 -17.54 5.98
CA ARG A 234 12.45 -16.99 5.82
C ARG A 234 12.41 -15.46 5.82
N ARG A 235 13.26 -14.84 6.64
CA ARG A 235 13.39 -13.38 6.79
C ARG A 235 13.65 -12.65 5.46
N ASN A 236 14.51 -13.22 4.63
CA ASN A 236 14.90 -12.67 3.33
C ASN A 236 14.15 -13.36 2.19
N GLN A 237 13.47 -14.45 2.50
CA GLN A 237 12.69 -15.26 1.59
C GLN A 237 11.25 -14.74 1.49
N TRP A 238 11.14 -13.52 0.99
CA TRP A 238 9.90 -12.96 0.52
C TRP A 238 10.23 -11.97 -0.58
N HIS A 239 9.27 -11.75 -1.44
CA HIS A 239 9.29 -10.70 -2.43
C HIS A 239 7.88 -10.20 -2.62
N SER A 240 7.76 -8.98 -3.12
CA SER A 240 6.49 -8.43 -3.53
C SER A 240 5.92 -9.14 -4.78
N PHE A 241 4.67 -8.84 -5.08
CA PHE A 241 3.98 -9.34 -6.27
C PHE A 241 3.91 -8.23 -7.33
N PRO A 242 4.25 -8.52 -8.60
CA PRO A 242 4.31 -7.50 -9.64
C PRO A 242 2.94 -6.86 -9.88
N LEU A 243 2.95 -5.61 -10.33
CA LEU A 243 1.76 -4.93 -10.84
C LEU A 243 1.20 -5.70 -12.05
N ALA A 244 -0.12 -5.74 -12.16
CA ALA A 244 -0.80 -6.29 -13.33
C ALA A 244 -0.34 -5.54 -14.59
N ILE A 245 -0.11 -6.30 -15.66
CA ILE A 245 0.17 -5.73 -16.97
C ILE A 245 -1.11 -5.02 -17.41
N SER A 246 -1.00 -3.73 -17.74
CA SER A 246 -2.11 -2.98 -18.33
C SER A 246 -2.55 -3.71 -19.60
N ALA A 247 -3.80 -4.16 -19.66
CA ALA A 247 -4.37 -4.59 -20.93
C ALA A 247 -4.42 -3.36 -21.85
N ASP A 248 -3.74 -3.44 -22.99
CA ASP A 248 -3.78 -2.43 -24.06
C ASP A 248 -5.18 -2.32 -24.68
#